data_AF-A0A2S5E9X1-F1
#
_entry.id   AF-A0A2S5E9X1-F1
#
_cell.length_a   1.000
_cell.length_b   1.000
_cell.length_c   1.000
_cell.angle_alpha   90.00
_cell.angle_beta   90.00
_cell.angle_gamma   90.00
#
_symmetry.space_group_name_H-M   'P 1'
#
loop_
_entity.id
_entity.type
_entity.pdbx_description
1 polymer ?
#
loop_
_entity_poly.entity_id
_entity_poly.type
_entity_poly.pdbx_seq_one_letter_code
_entity_poly.pdbx_strand_id
1 'polypeptide(L)'
;MRFLISLIASYLIGSIPWSFIFAKIFSGKDIRKEGTKNVGTTNAWKIAGPEAGVLSFTGDSTKGVLAILIGFTLGIGKSWWPLLALVAIIGHSWSIWLKGKGGVGVAAAVGSFVVLFPLESAAFGILAGTLWLTFGKGIMFVLSFLWPFVILIGYLRGTMDLLGIILTIILVAWLFIKGWENLKSAFKEVKKPLKENFVRRKIWRYMGLLFPALAYPLWGPVVFRYIVVIAGLIALSLELIRKYSKSINEFLKKIFKPVGKSEEAHKISGTSYFLMGSAIAGLFPVPYSLISIVMLVLGDSWAVLVGKKRGKHQWLKGKSVEGSLACFFISFVSGVVYMNLLGLPISYMSLVAGALSATVVEGFGNWLNDNLTMAPIAAFFMWLVNI
;
A
#
# COMPACT_ATOMS: atom_id res chain seq x y z
N MET A 1 26.85 23.66 -17.99
CA MET A 1 27.73 22.54 -17.63
C MET A 1 27.15 21.61 -16.55
N ARG A 2 26.78 22.11 -15.36
CA ARG A 2 26.25 21.28 -14.24
C ARG A 2 25.07 20.38 -14.62
N PHE A 3 24.13 20.90 -15.40
CA PHE A 3 22.96 20.14 -15.85
C PHE A 3 23.34 18.94 -16.73
N LEU A 4 24.22 19.16 -17.73
CA LEU A 4 24.72 18.10 -18.60
C LEU A 4 25.48 17.02 -17.82
N ILE A 5 26.34 17.44 -16.89
CA ILE A 5 27.05 16.52 -15.99
C ILE A 5 26.06 15.67 -15.18
N SER A 6 24.98 16.30 -14.68
CA SER A 6 23.94 15.60 -13.91
C SER A 6 23.23 14.52 -14.75
N LEU A 7 22.94 14.81 -16.02
CA LEU A 7 22.33 13.85 -16.95
C LEU A 7 23.26 12.66 -17.21
N ILE A 8 24.52 12.93 -17.55
CA ILE A 8 25.52 11.88 -17.83
C ILE A 8 25.72 11.00 -16.58
N ALA A 9 25.91 11.61 -15.41
CA ALA A 9 26.09 10.89 -14.16
C ALA A 9 24.85 10.04 -13.80
N SER A 10 23.65 10.58 -13.99
CA SER A 10 22.39 9.85 -13.76
C SER A 10 22.29 8.62 -14.66
N TYR A 11 22.66 8.73 -15.93
CA TYR A 11 22.66 7.60 -16.86
C TYR A 11 23.65 6.52 -16.42
N LEU A 12 24.89 6.91 -16.10
CA LEU A 12 25.94 5.96 -15.69
C LEU A 12 25.56 5.17 -14.44
N ILE A 13 25.03 5.86 -13.42
CA ILE A 13 24.52 5.20 -12.20
C ILE A 13 23.32 4.29 -12.53
N GLY A 14 22.39 4.81 -13.34
CA GLY A 14 21.23 4.06 -13.81
C GLY A 14 21.60 2.74 -14.50
N SER A 15 22.69 2.75 -15.28
CA SER A 15 23.15 1.59 -16.01
C SER A 15 23.73 0.48 -15.16
N ILE A 16 24.17 0.70 -13.92
CA ILE A 16 24.80 -0.34 -13.07
C ILE A 16 23.86 -1.54 -12.88
N PRO A 17 24.15 -2.75 -13.37
CA PRO A 17 23.13 -3.80 -13.48
C PRO A 17 22.99 -4.64 -12.20
N TRP A 18 22.54 -4.05 -11.08
CA TRP A 18 22.44 -4.72 -9.77
C TRP A 18 21.69 -6.05 -9.80
N SER A 19 20.52 -6.09 -10.45
CA SER A 19 19.77 -7.33 -10.62
C SER A 19 20.57 -8.46 -11.29
N PHE A 20 21.40 -8.13 -12.28
CA PHE A 20 22.27 -9.09 -12.94
C PHE A 20 23.43 -9.51 -12.01
N ILE A 21 24.06 -8.54 -11.34
CA ILE A 21 25.18 -8.78 -10.44
C ILE A 21 24.78 -9.73 -9.32
N PHE A 22 23.72 -9.42 -8.57
CA PHE A 22 23.30 -10.26 -7.45
C PHE A 22 22.77 -11.62 -7.92
N ALA A 23 22.00 -11.69 -9.00
CA ALA A 23 21.56 -12.99 -9.49
C ALA A 23 22.73 -13.89 -9.90
N LYS A 24 23.78 -13.33 -10.50
CA LYS A 24 25.00 -14.06 -10.85
C LYS A 24 25.79 -14.48 -9.61
N ILE A 25 25.91 -13.63 -8.59
CA ILE A 25 26.60 -13.95 -7.33
C ILE A 25 25.90 -15.11 -6.60
N PHE A 26 24.58 -15.07 -6.46
CA PHE A 26 23.84 -16.04 -5.64
C PHE A 26 23.49 -17.35 -6.37
N SER A 27 23.43 -17.35 -7.71
CA SER A 27 23.05 -18.56 -8.47
C SER A 27 24.02 -19.02 -9.55
N GLY A 28 25.02 -18.19 -9.89
CA GLY A 28 25.91 -18.42 -11.04
C GLY A 28 25.24 -18.24 -12.41
N LYS A 29 23.92 -18.04 -12.47
CA LYS A 29 23.14 -18.01 -13.71
C LYS A 29 23.05 -16.62 -14.33
N ASP A 30 22.94 -16.59 -15.66
CA ASP A 30 22.66 -15.37 -16.42
C ASP A 30 21.14 -15.17 -16.54
N ILE A 31 20.59 -14.21 -15.79
CA ILE A 31 19.15 -13.91 -15.80
C ILE A 31 18.62 -13.36 -17.13
N ARG A 32 19.49 -13.03 -18.10
CA ARG A 32 19.07 -12.67 -19.47
C ARG A 32 18.70 -13.91 -20.28
N LYS A 33 19.16 -15.09 -19.86
CA LYS A 33 18.87 -16.38 -20.49
C LYS A 33 17.80 -17.16 -19.73
N GLU A 34 17.67 -16.90 -18.43
CA GLU A 34 16.78 -17.62 -17.52
C GLU A 34 15.49 -16.87 -17.17
N GLY A 35 14.46 -17.63 -16.81
CA GLY A 35 13.21 -17.10 -16.27
C GLY A 35 12.47 -16.19 -17.24
N THR A 36 12.18 -14.96 -16.82
CA THR A 36 11.49 -13.97 -17.67
C THR A 36 12.42 -13.27 -18.65
N LYS A 37 13.73 -13.57 -18.61
CA LYS A 37 14.79 -12.93 -19.40
C LYS A 37 14.94 -11.42 -19.18
N ASN A 38 14.16 -10.84 -18.28
CA ASN A 38 14.25 -9.44 -17.88
C ASN A 38 15.31 -9.26 -16.79
N VAL A 39 16.12 -8.21 -16.92
CA VAL A 39 17.16 -7.84 -15.95
C VAL A 39 16.54 -7.00 -14.85
N GLY A 40 15.76 -7.63 -13.97
CA GLY A 40 15.07 -6.94 -12.89
C GLY A 40 14.84 -7.81 -11.67
N THR A 41 14.48 -7.15 -10.57
CA THR A 41 14.28 -7.71 -9.23
C THR A 41 13.46 -9.00 -9.22
N THR A 42 12.31 -9.01 -9.91
CA THR A 42 11.41 -10.18 -9.92
C THR A 42 12.07 -11.40 -10.55
N ASN A 43 12.88 -11.22 -11.59
CA ASN A 43 13.57 -12.33 -12.24
C ASN A 43 14.74 -12.80 -11.37
N ALA A 44 15.51 -11.87 -10.78
CA ALA A 44 16.55 -12.20 -9.82
C ALA A 44 15.99 -13.01 -8.64
N TRP A 45 14.82 -12.62 -8.10
CA TRP A 45 14.13 -13.41 -7.06
C TRP A 45 13.78 -14.82 -7.56
N LYS A 46 13.17 -14.92 -8.74
CA LYS A 46 12.71 -16.21 -9.29
C LYS A 46 13.88 -17.17 -9.58
N ILE A 47 15.03 -16.65 -10.00
CA ILE A 47 16.18 -17.47 -10.44
C ILE A 47 17.20 -17.73 -9.33
N ALA A 48 17.44 -16.73 -8.46
CA ALA A 48 18.54 -16.74 -7.49
C ALA A 48 18.09 -16.62 -6.03
N GLY A 49 16.79 -16.68 -5.76
CA GLY A 49 16.25 -16.69 -4.40
C GLY A 49 15.91 -15.32 -3.81
N PRO A 50 15.30 -15.30 -2.61
CA PRO A 50 14.82 -14.09 -1.97
C PRO A 50 15.94 -13.10 -1.62
N GLU A 51 17.12 -13.57 -1.24
CA GLU A 51 18.29 -12.75 -0.89
C GLU A 51 18.73 -11.92 -2.09
N ALA A 52 18.91 -12.58 -3.24
CA ALA A 52 19.24 -11.92 -4.50
C ALA A 52 18.14 -10.94 -4.90
N GLY A 53 16.88 -11.30 -4.73
CA GLY A 53 15.74 -10.42 -5.00
C GLY A 53 15.75 -9.14 -4.16
N VAL A 54 15.93 -9.24 -2.85
CA VAL A 54 15.96 -8.07 -1.94
C VAL A 54 17.14 -7.14 -2.25
N LEU A 55 18.34 -7.70 -2.44
CA LEU A 55 19.52 -6.90 -2.77
C LEU A 55 19.40 -6.23 -4.15
N SER A 56 18.83 -6.95 -5.13
CA SER A 56 18.53 -6.41 -6.45
C SER A 56 17.53 -5.26 -6.39
N PHE A 57 16.45 -5.40 -5.61
CA PHE A 57 15.49 -4.31 -5.40
C PHE A 57 16.16 -3.09 -4.79
N THR A 58 16.94 -3.30 -3.73
CA THR A 58 17.66 -2.25 -3.01
C THR A 58 18.58 -1.50 -3.97
N GLY A 59 19.49 -2.20 -4.64
CA GLY A 59 20.42 -1.58 -5.59
C GLY A 59 19.73 -0.92 -6.79
N ASP A 60 18.69 -1.54 -7.36
CA ASP A 60 17.99 -0.90 -8.48
C ASP A 60 17.19 0.33 -8.05
N SER A 61 16.62 0.35 -6.84
CA SER A 61 15.91 1.51 -6.30
C SER A 61 16.84 2.68 -5.96
N THR A 62 18.05 2.42 -5.46
CA THR A 62 18.99 3.50 -5.12
C THR A 62 19.40 4.31 -6.35
N LYS A 63 19.31 3.76 -7.57
CA LYS A 63 19.62 4.51 -8.80
C LYS A 63 18.78 5.77 -8.97
N GLY A 64 17.47 5.65 -8.75
CA GLY A 64 16.54 6.78 -8.85
C GLY A 64 16.83 7.83 -7.77
N VAL A 65 17.09 7.37 -6.55
CA VAL A 65 17.50 8.22 -5.42
C VAL A 65 18.79 8.98 -5.74
N LEU A 66 19.84 8.27 -6.17
CA LEU A 66 21.15 8.83 -6.45
C LEU A 66 21.11 9.83 -7.63
N ALA A 67 20.33 9.56 -8.67
CA ALA A 67 20.15 10.49 -9.79
C ALA A 67 19.60 11.86 -9.32
N ILE A 68 18.62 11.82 -8.41
CA ILE A 68 18.05 13.03 -7.83
C ILE A 68 19.03 13.72 -6.88
N LEU A 69 19.76 12.95 -6.05
CA LEU A 69 20.79 13.50 -5.16
C LEU A 69 21.94 14.16 -5.93
N ILE A 70 22.33 13.64 -7.10
CA ILE A 70 23.27 14.33 -8.00
C ILE A 70 22.71 15.69 -8.42
N GLY A 71 21.44 15.74 -8.82
CA GLY A 71 20.78 16.99 -9.15
C GLY A 71 20.80 17.99 -8.00
N PHE A 72 20.41 17.54 -6.81
CA PHE A 72 20.43 18.35 -5.59
C PHE A 72 21.83 18.89 -5.27
N THR A 73 22.84 18.02 -5.24
CA THR A 73 24.24 18.41 -4.91
C THR A 73 24.86 19.36 -5.93
N LEU A 74 24.47 19.27 -7.21
CA LEU A 74 24.93 20.18 -8.26
C LEU A 74 24.07 21.45 -8.41
N GLY A 75 23.07 21.64 -7.54
CA GLY A 75 22.20 22.83 -7.55
C GLY A 75 21.20 22.85 -8.71
N ILE A 76 20.79 21.69 -9.21
CA ILE A 76 19.74 21.57 -10.23
C ILE A 76 18.38 21.78 -9.55
N GLY A 77 17.57 22.67 -10.12
CA GLY A 77 16.23 22.97 -9.60
C GLY A 77 15.34 21.74 -9.49
N LYS A 78 14.53 21.67 -8.43
CA LYS A 78 13.67 20.53 -8.09
C LYS A 78 12.75 20.09 -9.24
N SER A 79 12.27 21.03 -10.04
CA SER A 79 11.43 20.79 -11.22
C SER A 79 12.08 19.83 -12.22
N TRP A 80 13.41 19.77 -12.29
CA TRP A 80 14.15 18.92 -13.22
C TRP A 80 14.56 17.55 -12.64
N TRP A 81 14.37 17.31 -11.36
CA TRP A 81 14.72 16.03 -10.72
C TRP A 81 14.02 14.81 -11.35
N PRO A 82 12.74 14.89 -11.78
CA PRO A 82 12.10 13.78 -12.49
C PRO A 82 12.80 13.45 -13.82
N LEU A 83 13.40 14.43 -14.50
CA LEU A 83 14.18 14.16 -15.71
C LEU A 83 15.46 13.40 -15.40
N LEU A 84 16.17 13.75 -14.33
CA LEU A 84 17.37 13.00 -13.90
C LEU A 84 17.02 11.55 -13.53
N ALA A 85 15.92 11.37 -12.79
CA ALA A 85 15.36 10.06 -12.49
C ALA A 85 15.00 9.27 -13.76
N LEU A 86 14.36 9.90 -14.75
CA LEU A 86 14.06 9.29 -16.04
C LEU A 86 15.34 8.86 -16.77
N VAL A 87 16.38 9.70 -16.78
CA VAL A 87 17.66 9.35 -17.41
C VAL A 87 18.34 8.16 -16.73
N ALA A 88 18.24 8.04 -15.40
CA ALA A 88 18.71 6.84 -14.69
C ALA A 88 17.88 5.59 -15.03
N ILE A 89 16.56 5.73 -15.18
CA ILE A 89 15.67 4.65 -15.62
C ILE A 89 16.00 4.21 -17.06
N ILE A 90 16.27 5.15 -17.96
CA ILE A 90 16.76 4.91 -19.32
C ILE A 90 18.09 4.15 -19.26
N GLY A 91 19.02 4.56 -18.40
CA GLY A 91 20.26 3.85 -18.14
C GLY A 91 20.04 2.41 -17.67
N HIS A 92 19.06 2.15 -16.80
CA HIS A 92 18.69 0.80 -16.36
C HIS A 92 18.07 -0.02 -17.51
N SER A 93 17.29 0.60 -18.40
CA SER A 93 16.67 -0.04 -19.55
C SER A 93 17.65 -0.36 -20.69
N TRP A 94 18.66 0.47 -20.86
CA TRP A 94 19.73 0.30 -21.83
C TRP A 94 21.08 0.45 -21.13
N SER A 95 21.45 -0.58 -20.38
CA SER A 95 22.70 -0.60 -19.63
C SER A 95 23.89 -0.74 -20.57
N ILE A 96 24.84 0.21 -20.49
CA ILE A 96 26.11 0.14 -21.23
C ILE A 96 26.91 -1.12 -20.87
N TRP A 97 26.86 -1.54 -19.59
CA TRP A 97 27.54 -2.73 -19.07
C TRP A 97 26.96 -4.04 -19.60
N LEU A 98 25.73 -4.00 -20.10
CA LEU A 98 25.03 -5.16 -20.66
C LEU A 98 24.80 -5.02 -22.17
N LYS A 99 25.61 -4.20 -22.86
CA LYS A 99 25.54 -3.99 -24.32
C LYS A 99 24.16 -3.52 -24.78
N GLY A 100 23.58 -2.57 -24.05
CA GLY A 100 22.26 -1.99 -24.35
C GLY A 100 21.07 -2.86 -23.94
N LYS A 101 21.28 -3.99 -23.26
CA LYS A 101 20.19 -4.79 -22.68
C LYS A 101 19.94 -4.39 -21.22
N GLY A 102 18.70 -4.39 -20.77
CA GLY A 102 18.36 -3.92 -19.42
C GLY A 102 16.94 -4.29 -18.99
N GLY A 103 16.49 -3.72 -17.88
CA GLY A 103 15.16 -3.97 -17.32
C GLY A 103 14.16 -2.84 -17.57
N VAL A 104 12.95 -2.96 -17.03
CA VAL A 104 11.90 -1.94 -17.18
C VAL A 104 12.20 -0.69 -16.34
N GLY A 105 12.85 -0.83 -15.18
CA GLY A 105 13.17 0.30 -14.30
C GLY A 105 12.14 0.61 -13.22
N VAL A 106 11.19 -0.30 -12.94
CA VAL A 106 10.17 -0.09 -11.88
C VAL A 106 10.80 0.15 -10.51
N ALA A 107 11.82 -0.61 -10.11
CA ALA A 107 12.49 -0.40 -8.82
C ALA A 107 13.21 0.96 -8.76
N ALA A 108 13.90 1.35 -9.83
CA ALA A 108 14.52 2.68 -9.93
C ALA A 108 13.47 3.79 -9.81
N ALA A 109 12.31 3.63 -10.47
CA ALA A 109 11.20 4.56 -10.34
C ALA A 109 10.65 4.64 -8.91
N VAL A 110 10.47 3.50 -8.22
CA VAL A 110 10.08 3.49 -6.80
C VAL A 110 11.05 4.34 -5.97
N GLY A 111 12.35 4.17 -6.16
CA GLY A 111 13.36 4.99 -5.48
C GLY A 111 13.24 6.49 -5.82
N SER A 112 13.03 6.83 -7.09
CA SER A 112 12.80 8.22 -7.51
C SER A 112 11.57 8.82 -6.82
N PHE A 113 10.47 8.08 -6.77
CA PHE A 113 9.21 8.53 -6.17
C PHE A 113 9.33 8.76 -4.66
N VAL A 114 10.10 7.93 -3.95
CA VAL A 114 10.37 8.14 -2.51
C VAL A 114 11.04 9.50 -2.25
N VAL A 115 11.85 10.01 -3.18
CA VAL A 115 12.48 11.33 -3.04
C VAL A 115 11.56 12.45 -3.54
N LEU A 116 10.87 12.25 -4.68
CA LEU A 116 10.02 13.27 -5.29
C LEU A 116 8.72 13.51 -4.50
N PHE A 117 8.13 12.45 -3.96
CA PHE A 117 6.83 12.42 -3.29
C PHE A 117 6.90 11.52 -2.03
N PRO A 118 7.63 11.89 -0.98
CA PRO A 118 7.96 11.00 0.13
C PRO A 118 6.73 10.48 0.88
N LEU A 119 5.79 11.37 1.21
CA LEU A 119 4.61 11.00 2.00
C LEU A 119 3.57 10.24 1.16
N GLU A 120 3.39 10.66 -0.09
CA GLU A 120 2.50 10.00 -1.04
C GLU A 120 3.03 8.61 -1.40
N SER A 121 4.35 8.47 -1.55
CA SER A 121 5.01 7.17 -1.75
C SER A 121 4.94 6.28 -0.53
N ALA A 122 4.99 6.84 0.69
CA ALA A 122 4.79 6.06 1.92
C ALA A 122 3.36 5.51 2.01
N ALA A 123 2.35 6.33 1.69
CA ALA A 123 0.95 5.90 1.63
C ALA A 123 0.73 4.82 0.56
N PHE A 124 1.30 5.03 -0.63
CA PHE A 124 1.31 4.03 -1.69
C PHE A 124 2.04 2.74 -1.26
N GLY A 125 3.16 2.85 -0.53
CA GLY A 125 3.93 1.71 -0.01
C GLY A 125 3.12 0.85 0.97
N ILE A 126 2.33 1.47 1.85
CA ILE A 126 1.39 0.77 2.73
C ILE A 126 0.36 -0.04 1.90
N LEU A 127 -0.25 0.61 0.90
CA LEU A 127 -1.21 -0.06 0.03
C LEU A 127 -0.55 -1.18 -0.78
N ALA A 128 0.65 -0.95 -1.28
CA ALA A 128 1.42 -1.93 -2.04
C ALA A 128 1.81 -3.15 -1.20
N GLY A 129 2.31 -2.94 0.02
CA GLY A 129 2.59 -4.02 0.97
C GLY A 129 1.34 -4.81 1.32
N THR A 130 0.22 -4.12 1.57
CA THR A 130 -1.07 -4.75 1.87
C THR A 130 -1.56 -5.64 0.72
N LEU A 131 -1.51 -5.12 -0.51
CA LEU A 131 -1.95 -5.85 -1.70
C LEU A 131 -0.97 -6.97 -2.05
N TRP A 132 0.33 -6.80 -1.85
CA TRP A 132 1.32 -7.87 -2.01
C TRP A 132 1.11 -9.01 -1.02
N LEU A 133 0.82 -8.70 0.24
CA LEU A 133 0.49 -9.72 1.24
C LEU A 133 -0.79 -10.50 0.86
N THR A 134 -1.73 -9.85 0.15
CA THR A 134 -3.01 -10.43 -0.27
C THR A 134 -2.92 -11.25 -1.57
N PHE A 135 -2.28 -10.72 -2.60
CA PHE A 135 -2.24 -11.29 -3.95
C PHE A 135 -0.93 -12.04 -4.29
N GLY A 136 0.15 -11.78 -3.55
CA GLY A 136 1.48 -12.31 -3.84
C GLY A 136 2.22 -11.55 -4.95
N LYS A 137 3.14 -12.25 -5.63
CA LYS A 137 4.20 -11.63 -6.44
C LYS A 137 3.71 -10.85 -7.68
N GLY A 138 2.58 -11.23 -8.28
CA GLY A 138 2.09 -10.65 -9.53
C GLY A 138 1.51 -9.23 -9.39
N ILE A 139 1.14 -8.79 -8.18
CA ILE A 139 0.42 -7.52 -8.00
C ILE A 139 1.32 -6.30 -8.17
N MET A 140 2.62 -6.40 -7.87
CA MET A 140 3.52 -5.24 -7.78
C MET A 140 3.61 -4.45 -9.09
N PHE A 141 3.53 -5.13 -10.24
CA PHE A 141 3.51 -4.45 -11.55
C PHE A 141 2.17 -3.78 -11.86
N VAL A 142 1.06 -4.35 -11.39
CA VAL A 142 -0.28 -3.76 -11.54
C VAL A 142 -0.40 -2.49 -10.69
N LEU A 143 0.32 -2.41 -9.57
CA LEU A 143 0.29 -1.23 -8.71
C LEU A 143 0.91 0.02 -9.35
N SER A 144 1.69 -0.11 -10.43
CA SER A 144 2.19 1.04 -11.19
C SER A 144 1.06 1.91 -11.75
N PHE A 145 -0.16 1.36 -11.92
CA PHE A 145 -1.36 2.15 -12.27
C PHE A 145 -1.81 3.14 -11.21
N LEU A 146 -1.28 3.05 -9.99
CA LEU A 146 -1.62 3.98 -8.92
C LEU A 146 -0.66 5.18 -8.83
N TRP A 147 0.44 5.20 -9.60
CA TRP A 147 1.35 6.35 -9.65
C TRP A 147 0.68 7.66 -10.11
N PRO A 148 -0.28 7.67 -11.04
CA PRO A 148 -1.06 8.88 -11.33
C PRO A 148 -1.73 9.49 -10.08
N PHE A 149 -2.19 8.68 -9.12
CA PHE A 149 -2.73 9.19 -7.85
C PHE A 149 -1.64 9.79 -6.96
N VAL A 150 -0.45 9.20 -6.93
CA VAL A 150 0.71 9.75 -6.20
C VAL A 150 1.08 11.13 -6.75
N ILE A 151 1.13 11.26 -8.08
CA ILE A 151 1.40 12.52 -8.78
C ILE A 151 0.30 13.54 -8.49
N LEU A 152 -0.97 13.15 -8.58
CA LEU A 152 -2.11 14.02 -8.33
C LEU A 152 -2.11 14.56 -6.89
N ILE A 153 -1.95 13.68 -5.90
CA ILE A 153 -1.88 14.10 -4.49
C ILE A 153 -0.67 15.01 -4.26
N GLY A 154 0.48 14.67 -4.84
CA GLY A 154 1.68 15.51 -4.76
C GLY A 154 1.48 16.90 -5.35
N TYR A 155 0.77 17.01 -6.48
CA TYR A 155 0.42 18.29 -7.08
C TYR A 155 -0.52 19.10 -6.18
N LEU A 156 -1.59 18.48 -5.67
CA LEU A 156 -2.56 19.14 -4.80
C LEU A 156 -1.93 19.65 -3.48
N ARG A 157 -0.87 18.98 -3.01
CA ARG A 157 -0.10 19.38 -1.81
C ARG A 157 1.00 20.41 -2.10
N GLY A 158 1.22 20.78 -3.35
CA GLY A 158 2.33 21.65 -3.75
C GLY A 158 3.71 21.00 -3.58
N THR A 159 3.78 19.66 -3.53
CA THR A 159 5.05 18.91 -3.39
C THR A 159 5.96 19.15 -4.60
N MET A 160 5.38 19.32 -5.78
CA MET A 160 6.08 19.53 -7.06
C MET A 160 5.35 20.57 -7.90
N ASP A 161 6.08 21.39 -8.64
CA ASP A 161 5.53 22.36 -9.57
C ASP A 161 5.02 21.70 -10.88
N LEU A 162 4.36 22.49 -11.74
CA LEU A 162 3.77 21.98 -12.98
C LEU A 162 4.80 21.31 -13.89
N LEU A 163 6.00 21.89 -14.03
CA LEU A 163 7.07 21.33 -14.85
C LEU A 163 7.53 19.97 -14.30
N GLY A 164 7.77 19.86 -13.00
CA GLY A 164 8.13 18.59 -12.37
C GLY A 164 7.02 17.53 -12.49
N ILE A 165 5.75 17.93 -12.43
CA ILE A 165 4.62 17.02 -12.67
C ILE A 165 4.62 16.50 -14.11
N ILE A 166 4.78 17.38 -15.11
CA ILE A 166 4.85 16.98 -16.52
C ILE A 166 6.01 15.98 -16.74
N LEU A 167 7.19 16.28 -16.21
CA LEU A 167 8.35 15.40 -16.33
C LEU A 167 8.15 14.06 -15.59
N THR A 168 7.44 14.06 -14.47
CA THR A 168 7.07 12.83 -13.75
C THR A 168 6.07 12.00 -14.56
N ILE A 169 5.09 12.62 -15.23
CA ILE A 169 4.17 11.93 -16.12
C ILE A 169 4.93 11.27 -17.28
N ILE A 170 5.89 11.98 -17.88
CA ILE A 170 6.75 11.43 -18.94
C ILE A 170 7.56 10.22 -18.40
N LEU A 171 8.11 10.33 -17.19
CA LEU A 171 8.80 9.22 -16.52
C LEU A 171 7.88 8.00 -16.36
N VAL A 172 6.65 8.19 -15.90
CA VAL A 172 5.68 7.11 -15.73
C VAL A 172 5.25 6.53 -17.08
N ALA A 173 5.01 7.37 -18.09
CA ALA A 173 4.68 6.95 -19.45
C ALA A 173 5.80 6.06 -20.03
N TRP A 174 7.07 6.44 -19.83
CA TRP A 174 8.22 5.62 -20.23
C TRP A 174 8.16 4.20 -19.64
N LEU A 175 7.82 4.09 -18.36
CA LEU A 175 7.72 2.80 -17.67
C LEU A 175 6.57 1.93 -18.20
N PHE A 176 5.43 2.54 -18.56
CA PHE A 176 4.33 1.82 -19.21
C PHE A 176 4.70 1.35 -20.62
N ILE A 177 5.35 2.20 -21.42
CA ILE A 177 5.82 1.83 -22.76
C ILE A 177 6.81 0.67 -22.67
N LYS A 178 7.83 0.77 -21.81
CA LYS A 178 8.85 -0.26 -21.67
C LYS A 178 8.33 -1.54 -21.02
N GLY A 179 7.36 -1.41 -20.10
CA GLY A 179 6.84 -2.49 -19.26
C GLY A 179 5.52 -3.11 -19.72
N TRP A 180 5.02 -2.79 -20.92
CA TRP A 180 3.68 -3.19 -21.37
C TRP A 180 3.45 -4.72 -21.35
N GLU A 181 4.41 -5.50 -21.86
CA GLU A 181 4.29 -6.97 -21.88
C GLU A 181 4.37 -7.57 -20.47
N ASN A 182 5.21 -7.00 -19.60
CA ASN A 182 5.26 -7.37 -18.18
C ASN A 182 3.92 -7.10 -17.48
N LEU A 183 3.28 -5.97 -17.81
CA LEU A 183 2.01 -5.57 -17.25
C LEU A 183 0.88 -6.51 -17.67
N LYS A 184 0.81 -6.88 -18.96
CA LYS A 184 -0.14 -7.89 -19.46
C LYS A 184 0.05 -9.23 -18.75
N SER A 185 1.29 -9.66 -18.55
CA SER A 185 1.61 -10.89 -17.82
C SER A 185 1.18 -10.81 -16.35
N ALA A 186 1.47 -9.69 -15.68
CA ALA A 186 1.09 -9.44 -14.29
C ALA A 186 -0.44 -9.48 -14.10
N PHE A 187 -1.22 -8.88 -15.00
CA PHE A 187 -2.68 -8.97 -14.95
C PHE A 187 -3.19 -10.42 -15.05
N LYS A 188 -2.57 -11.26 -15.88
CA LYS A 188 -2.92 -12.68 -15.96
C LYS A 188 -2.60 -13.40 -14.64
N GLU A 189 -1.46 -13.11 -14.01
CA GLU A 189 -1.10 -13.68 -12.69
C GLU A 189 -2.09 -13.26 -11.59
N VAL A 190 -2.56 -12.00 -11.58
CA VAL A 190 -3.49 -11.47 -10.58
C VAL A 190 -4.92 -12.05 -10.70
N LYS A 191 -5.34 -12.48 -11.90
CA LYS A 191 -6.67 -13.10 -12.11
C LYS A 191 -6.88 -14.38 -11.31
N LYS A 192 -5.81 -15.14 -11.00
CA LYS A 192 -5.93 -16.40 -10.26
C LYS A 192 -6.29 -16.18 -8.78
N PRO A 193 -5.54 -15.36 -8.00
CA PRO A 193 -5.92 -15.00 -6.62
C PRO A 193 -7.31 -14.37 -6.51
N LEU A 194 -7.75 -13.58 -7.51
CA LEU A 194 -9.08 -12.95 -7.50
C LEU A 194 -10.25 -13.94 -7.42
N LYS A 195 -10.05 -15.20 -7.81
CA LYS A 195 -11.08 -16.24 -7.68
C LYS A 195 -11.23 -16.75 -6.25
N GLU A 196 -10.23 -16.54 -5.40
CA GLU A 196 -10.26 -16.99 -4.01
C GLU A 196 -11.21 -16.11 -3.18
N ASN A 197 -12.14 -16.75 -2.46
CA ASN A 197 -13.07 -16.04 -1.56
C ASN A 197 -12.31 -15.18 -0.54
N PHE A 198 -11.19 -15.67 -0.03
CA PHE A 198 -10.37 -14.94 0.92
C PHE A 198 -9.85 -13.60 0.36
N VAL A 199 -9.33 -13.61 -0.87
CA VAL A 199 -8.81 -12.41 -1.54
C VAL A 199 -9.93 -11.42 -1.81
N ARG A 200 -11.06 -11.86 -2.37
CA ARG A 200 -12.24 -11.00 -2.62
C ARG A 200 -12.73 -10.31 -1.36
N ARG A 201 -12.74 -11.05 -0.24
CA ARG A 201 -13.08 -10.50 1.08
C ARG A 201 -12.14 -9.42 1.55
N LYS A 202 -10.84 -9.59 1.36
CA LYS A 202 -9.86 -8.58 1.77
C LYS A 202 -9.93 -7.34 0.88
N ILE A 203 -10.15 -7.48 -0.42
CA ILE A 203 -10.40 -6.33 -1.32
C ILE A 203 -11.61 -5.53 -0.86
N TRP A 204 -12.73 -6.20 -0.55
CA TRP A 204 -13.93 -5.54 -0.04
C TRP A 204 -13.62 -4.75 1.24
N ARG A 205 -12.82 -5.32 2.14
CA ARG A 205 -12.39 -4.63 3.35
C ARG A 205 -11.53 -3.40 3.05
N TYR A 206 -10.62 -3.47 2.07
CA TYR A 206 -9.79 -2.34 1.67
C TYR A 206 -10.57 -1.18 1.07
N MET A 207 -11.76 -1.42 0.51
CA MET A 207 -12.65 -0.34 0.08
C MET A 207 -13.07 0.57 1.24
N GLY A 208 -13.01 0.07 2.49
CA GLY A 208 -13.18 0.90 3.68
C GLY A 208 -12.15 2.03 3.81
N LEU A 209 -10.99 1.93 3.16
CA LEU A 209 -10.00 3.02 3.11
C LEU A 209 -10.42 4.16 2.18
N LEU A 210 -11.37 3.96 1.27
CA LEU A 210 -11.85 5.02 0.39
C LEU A 210 -12.51 6.15 1.18
N PHE A 211 -13.19 5.85 2.29
CA PHE A 211 -13.82 6.89 3.11
C PHE A 211 -12.77 7.79 3.77
N PRO A 212 -11.77 7.29 4.52
CA PRO A 212 -10.70 8.14 5.03
C PRO A 212 -9.86 8.83 3.95
N ALA A 213 -9.59 8.15 2.83
CA ALA A 213 -8.66 8.64 1.81
C ALA A 213 -9.27 9.68 0.85
N LEU A 214 -10.60 9.66 0.65
CA LEU A 214 -11.28 10.58 -0.28
C LEU A 214 -12.25 11.51 0.44
N ALA A 215 -13.10 10.99 1.33
CA ALA A 215 -14.19 11.80 1.87
C ALA A 215 -13.68 12.92 2.79
N TYR A 216 -12.68 12.63 3.62
CA TYR A 216 -12.08 13.64 4.49
C TYR A 216 -11.32 14.72 3.71
N PRO A 217 -10.39 14.40 2.78
CA PRO A 217 -9.67 15.44 2.05
C PRO A 217 -10.56 16.29 1.13
N LEU A 218 -11.63 15.73 0.57
CA LEU A 218 -12.49 16.44 -0.37
C LEU A 218 -13.58 17.27 0.29
N TRP A 219 -14.19 16.77 1.39
CA TRP A 219 -15.37 17.38 1.98
C TRP A 219 -15.23 17.69 3.49
N GLY A 220 -14.06 17.44 4.06
CA GLY A 220 -13.74 17.78 5.43
C GLY A 220 -14.36 16.84 6.50
N PRO A 221 -14.15 17.17 7.79
CA PRO A 221 -14.47 16.29 8.91
C PRO A 221 -15.98 16.05 9.10
N VAL A 222 -16.81 17.06 8.82
CA VAL A 222 -18.26 17.00 9.02
C VAL A 222 -18.90 16.01 8.05
N VAL A 223 -18.60 16.14 6.76
CA VAL A 223 -19.13 15.24 5.73
C VAL A 223 -18.60 13.82 5.90
N PHE A 224 -17.32 13.68 6.23
CA PHE A 224 -16.73 12.38 6.60
C PHE A 224 -17.52 11.70 7.73
N ARG A 225 -17.82 12.41 8.82
CA ARG A 225 -18.60 11.89 9.95
C ARG A 225 -19.99 11.45 9.50
N TYR A 226 -20.71 12.26 8.72
CA TYR A 226 -22.04 11.89 8.22
C TYR A 226 -22.00 10.62 7.38
N ILE A 227 -21.05 10.51 6.45
CA ILE A 227 -20.93 9.32 5.59
C ILE A 227 -20.74 8.06 6.45
N VAL A 228 -19.83 8.10 7.43
CA VAL A 228 -19.53 6.95 8.28
C VAL A 228 -20.71 6.57 9.18
N VAL A 229 -21.37 7.55 9.80
CA VAL A 229 -22.55 7.31 10.66
C VAL A 229 -23.73 6.78 9.85
N ILE A 230 -24.05 7.39 8.71
CA ILE A 230 -25.13 6.94 7.82
C ILE A 230 -24.86 5.52 7.32
N ALA A 231 -23.61 5.21 6.93
CA ALA A 231 -23.26 3.86 6.50
C ALA A 231 -23.46 2.81 7.62
N GLY A 232 -23.13 3.15 8.87
CA GLY A 232 -23.39 2.27 10.02
C GLY A 232 -24.88 2.11 10.34
N LEU A 233 -25.68 3.17 10.24
CA LEU A 233 -27.13 3.11 10.41
C LEU A 233 -27.79 2.24 9.33
N ILE A 234 -27.40 2.42 8.06
CA ILE A 234 -27.86 1.57 6.95
C ILE A 234 -27.50 0.10 7.23
N ALA A 235 -26.26 -0.17 7.67
CA ALA A 235 -25.84 -1.53 8.00
C ALA A 235 -26.69 -2.15 9.12
N LEU A 236 -26.96 -1.39 10.20
CA LEU A 236 -27.80 -1.83 11.30
C LEU A 236 -29.24 -2.10 10.81
N SER A 237 -29.84 -1.17 10.06
CA SER A 237 -31.18 -1.32 9.50
C SER A 237 -31.28 -2.55 8.60
N LEU A 238 -30.30 -2.79 7.73
CA LEU A 238 -30.28 -3.96 6.86
C LEU A 238 -30.21 -5.27 7.66
N GLU A 239 -29.41 -5.34 8.72
CA GLU A 239 -29.32 -6.53 9.57
C GLU A 239 -30.61 -6.78 10.38
N LEU A 240 -31.29 -5.72 10.85
CA LEU A 240 -32.60 -5.84 11.49
C LEU A 240 -33.65 -6.35 10.51
N ILE A 241 -33.76 -5.74 9.33
CA ILE A 241 -34.72 -6.12 8.30
C ILE A 241 -34.47 -7.57 7.82
N ARG A 242 -33.20 -7.97 7.70
CA ARG A 242 -32.80 -9.34 7.31
C ARG A 242 -33.31 -10.41 8.27
N LYS A 243 -33.52 -10.09 9.56
CA LYS A 243 -34.10 -11.01 10.56
C LYS A 243 -35.60 -11.24 10.34
N TYR A 244 -36.32 -10.25 9.85
CA TYR A 244 -37.78 -10.31 9.67
C TYR A 244 -38.22 -10.68 8.25
N SER A 245 -37.43 -10.33 7.22
CA SER A 245 -37.78 -10.58 5.82
C SER A 245 -36.88 -11.63 5.17
N LYS A 246 -37.45 -12.83 4.91
CA LYS A 246 -36.78 -13.91 4.20
C LYS A 246 -36.37 -13.50 2.77
N SER A 247 -37.19 -12.69 2.10
CA SER A 247 -36.91 -12.18 0.76
C SER A 247 -35.67 -11.27 0.72
N ILE A 248 -35.59 -10.33 1.66
CA ILE A 248 -34.44 -9.42 1.76
C ILE A 248 -33.17 -10.17 2.17
N ASN A 249 -33.29 -11.18 3.06
CA ASN A 249 -32.17 -12.04 3.41
C ASN A 249 -31.61 -12.78 2.19
N GLU A 250 -32.45 -13.39 1.37
CA GLU A 250 -32.00 -14.07 0.15
C GLU A 250 -31.41 -13.11 -0.89
N PHE A 251 -31.98 -11.91 -1.04
CA PHE A 251 -31.44 -10.86 -1.90
C PHE A 251 -30.03 -10.41 -1.44
N LEU A 252 -29.86 -10.10 -0.16
CA LEU A 252 -28.57 -9.71 0.41
C LEU A 252 -27.55 -10.85 0.34
N LYS A 253 -27.96 -12.10 0.58
CA LYS A 253 -27.11 -13.28 0.37
C LYS A 253 -26.60 -13.36 -1.07
N LYS A 254 -27.44 -13.03 -2.07
CA LYS A 254 -27.04 -13.04 -3.48
C LYS A 254 -25.99 -11.95 -3.78
N ILE A 255 -26.19 -10.74 -3.26
CA ILE A 255 -25.24 -9.61 -3.42
C ILE A 255 -23.92 -9.93 -2.72
N PHE A 256 -23.97 -10.40 -1.48
CA PHE A 256 -22.79 -10.65 -0.66
C PHE A 256 -22.20 -12.05 -0.85
N LYS A 257 -22.78 -12.93 -1.67
CA LYS A 257 -22.25 -14.28 -1.98
C LYS A 257 -20.75 -14.31 -2.32
N PRO A 258 -20.18 -13.34 -3.06
CA PRO A 258 -18.75 -13.32 -3.37
C PRO A 258 -17.85 -13.01 -2.15
N VAL A 259 -18.42 -12.53 -1.04
CA VAL A 259 -17.73 -11.89 0.10
C VAL A 259 -18.14 -12.50 1.46
N GLY A 260 -19.35 -13.04 1.59
CA GLY A 260 -19.86 -13.59 2.85
C GLY A 260 -19.21 -14.92 3.22
N LYS A 261 -19.00 -15.16 4.52
CA LYS A 261 -18.71 -16.52 5.00
C LYS A 261 -19.99 -17.35 4.91
N SER A 262 -19.87 -18.61 4.52
CA SER A 262 -20.98 -19.59 4.55
C SER A 262 -21.63 -19.69 5.94
N GLU A 263 -20.86 -19.47 7.00
CA GLU A 263 -21.28 -19.50 8.41
C GLU A 263 -21.99 -18.22 8.90
N GLU A 264 -21.94 -17.12 8.14
CA GLU A 264 -22.56 -15.82 8.49
C GLU A 264 -23.98 -15.67 7.88
N ALA A 265 -24.57 -16.76 7.36
CA ALA A 265 -25.91 -16.75 6.78
C ALA A 265 -27.02 -16.44 7.82
N HIS A 266 -26.77 -16.74 9.10
CA HIS A 266 -27.69 -16.53 10.23
C HIS A 266 -27.15 -15.63 11.34
N LYS A 267 -25.92 -15.12 11.19
CA LYS A 267 -25.29 -14.15 12.12
C LYS A 267 -25.16 -12.78 11.44
N ILE A 268 -25.02 -11.72 12.23
CA ILE A 268 -24.68 -10.39 11.71
C ILE A 268 -23.38 -10.50 10.90
N SER A 269 -23.37 -9.93 9.70
CA SER A 269 -22.21 -10.03 8.81
C SER A 269 -21.01 -9.25 9.35
N GLY A 270 -19.79 -9.73 9.04
CA GLY A 270 -18.56 -9.02 9.41
C GLY A 270 -18.50 -7.60 8.83
N THR A 271 -19.06 -7.37 7.64
CA THR A 271 -19.15 -6.05 7.01
C THR A 271 -20.07 -5.11 7.80
N SER A 272 -21.20 -5.60 8.30
CA SER A 272 -22.10 -4.79 9.13
C SER A 272 -21.44 -4.41 10.45
N TYR A 273 -20.74 -5.36 11.10
CA TYR A 273 -19.95 -5.02 12.29
C TYR A 273 -18.89 -3.96 12.02
N PHE A 274 -18.18 -4.07 10.89
CA PHE A 274 -17.21 -3.07 10.46
C PHE A 274 -17.83 -1.67 10.27
N LEU A 275 -18.98 -1.58 9.59
CA LEU A 275 -19.66 -0.29 9.34
C LEU A 275 -20.25 0.29 10.63
N MET A 276 -20.86 -0.54 11.49
CA MET A 276 -21.34 -0.11 12.81
C MET A 276 -20.20 0.35 13.72
N GLY A 277 -19.08 -0.39 13.75
CA GLY A 277 -17.89 -0.02 14.52
C GLY A 277 -17.27 1.29 14.02
N SER A 278 -17.23 1.48 12.70
CA SER A 278 -16.80 2.75 12.10
C SER A 278 -17.73 3.90 12.48
N ALA A 279 -19.06 3.70 12.50
CA ALA A 279 -20.03 4.70 12.94
C ALA A 279 -19.86 5.10 14.40
N ILE A 280 -19.64 4.13 15.30
CA ILE A 280 -19.35 4.40 16.71
C ILE A 280 -18.02 5.18 16.82
N ALA A 281 -16.98 4.79 16.07
CA ALA A 281 -15.73 5.53 16.02
C ALA A 281 -15.92 6.96 15.48
N GLY A 282 -16.86 7.16 14.56
CA GLY A 282 -17.24 8.46 14.00
C GLY A 282 -17.80 9.47 15.03
N LEU A 283 -18.24 9.00 16.20
CA LEU A 283 -18.68 9.85 17.31
C LEU A 283 -17.51 10.61 17.94
N PHE A 284 -16.29 10.09 17.84
CA PHE A 284 -15.10 10.77 18.33
C PHE A 284 -14.69 11.96 17.43
N PRO A 285 -14.01 12.97 17.98
CA PRO A 285 -13.46 14.06 17.19
C PRO A 285 -12.50 13.57 16.09
N VAL A 286 -12.48 14.26 14.96
CA VAL A 286 -11.39 14.13 13.98
C VAL A 286 -10.16 14.82 14.58
N PRO A 287 -8.94 14.25 14.51
CA PRO A 287 -8.51 13.15 13.63
C PRO A 287 -8.63 11.72 14.17
N TYR A 288 -9.05 11.52 15.43
CA TYR A 288 -9.04 10.20 16.08
C TYR A 288 -9.96 9.18 15.39
N SER A 289 -11.17 9.61 15.02
CA SER A 289 -12.13 8.76 14.29
C SER A 289 -11.57 8.31 12.94
N LEU A 290 -11.02 9.26 12.16
CA LEU A 290 -10.41 9.02 10.85
C LEU A 290 -9.29 7.97 10.92
N ILE A 291 -8.34 8.17 11.82
CA ILE A 291 -7.16 7.31 11.95
C ILE A 291 -7.55 5.92 12.48
N SER A 292 -8.51 5.85 13.42
CA SER A 292 -8.95 4.57 13.98
C SER A 292 -9.57 3.65 12.93
N ILE A 293 -10.29 4.20 11.95
CA ILE A 293 -10.89 3.43 10.85
C ILE A 293 -9.79 2.91 9.91
N VAL A 294 -8.76 3.72 9.64
CA VAL A 294 -7.57 3.27 8.88
C VAL A 294 -6.87 2.12 9.61
N MET A 295 -6.66 2.24 10.93
CA MET A 295 -6.08 1.20 11.77
C MET A 295 -6.93 -0.08 11.76
N LEU A 296 -8.25 0.02 11.83
CA LEU A 296 -9.17 -1.14 11.75
C LEU A 296 -9.07 -1.88 10.41
N VAL A 297 -8.98 -1.16 9.29
CA VAL A 297 -8.91 -1.80 7.96
C VAL A 297 -7.55 -2.48 7.77
N LEU A 298 -6.45 -1.78 8.08
CA LEU A 298 -5.09 -2.26 7.83
C LEU A 298 -4.61 -3.24 8.90
N GLY A 299 -4.82 -2.93 10.17
CA GLY A 299 -4.39 -3.70 11.34
C GLY A 299 -4.93 -5.13 11.32
N ASP A 300 -6.26 -5.30 11.22
CA ASP A 300 -6.87 -6.64 11.08
C ASP A 300 -6.31 -7.39 9.86
N SER A 301 -6.13 -6.67 8.75
CA SER A 301 -5.70 -7.29 7.52
C SER A 301 -4.28 -7.82 7.62
N TRP A 302 -3.35 -7.04 8.17
CA TRP A 302 -1.98 -7.47 8.37
C TRP A 302 -1.87 -8.55 9.44
N ALA A 303 -2.64 -8.46 10.54
CA ALA A 303 -2.70 -9.53 11.54
C ALA A 303 -3.04 -10.88 10.91
N VAL A 304 -4.12 -10.93 10.13
CA VAL A 304 -4.56 -12.17 9.49
C VAL A 304 -3.57 -12.63 8.40
N LEU A 305 -3.04 -11.72 7.58
CA LEU A 305 -2.17 -12.07 6.45
C LEU A 305 -0.78 -12.53 6.91
N VAL A 306 -0.21 -11.86 7.91
CA VAL A 306 1.09 -12.23 8.48
C VAL A 306 0.94 -13.45 9.37
N GLY A 307 -0.08 -13.50 10.22
CA GLY A 307 -0.34 -14.64 11.09
C GLY A 307 -0.53 -15.95 10.34
N LYS A 308 -1.26 -15.95 9.22
CA LYS A 308 -1.40 -17.15 8.38
C LYS A 308 -0.11 -17.61 7.71
N LYS A 309 0.79 -16.69 7.36
CA LYS A 309 2.02 -16.98 6.61
C LYS A 309 3.22 -17.29 7.51
N ARG A 310 3.28 -16.67 8.68
CA ARG A 310 4.46 -16.64 9.56
C ARG A 310 4.12 -16.82 11.05
N GLY A 311 2.86 -17.04 11.40
CA GLY A 311 2.42 -17.21 12.78
C GLY A 311 2.92 -18.51 13.37
N LYS A 312 4.07 -18.47 14.04
CA LYS A 312 4.66 -19.64 14.72
C LYS A 312 4.28 -19.65 16.19
N HIS A 313 4.22 -18.48 16.81
CA HIS A 313 3.98 -18.35 18.25
C HIS A 313 2.53 -17.96 18.48
N GLN A 314 1.79 -18.81 19.18
CA GLN A 314 0.39 -18.56 19.51
C GLN A 314 0.30 -17.85 20.86
N TRP A 315 -0.59 -16.87 20.96
CA TRP A 315 -0.97 -16.22 22.20
C TRP A 315 -2.46 -15.85 22.13
N LEU A 316 -3.16 -15.91 23.27
CA LEU A 316 -4.58 -15.55 23.39
C LEU A 316 -5.52 -16.18 22.33
N LYS A 317 -6.18 -17.29 22.71
CA LYS A 317 -7.24 -17.95 21.89
C LYS A 317 -6.83 -18.24 20.42
N GLY A 318 -5.58 -18.61 20.18
CA GLY A 318 -5.12 -19.05 18.85
C GLY A 318 -4.84 -17.93 17.86
N LYS A 319 -4.59 -16.70 18.34
CA LYS A 319 -3.98 -15.64 17.53
C LYS A 319 -2.45 -15.81 17.55
N SER A 320 -1.79 -15.39 16.48
CA SER A 320 -0.32 -15.43 16.40
C SER A 320 0.30 -14.14 16.90
N VAL A 321 1.38 -14.22 17.68
CA VAL A 321 2.19 -13.07 18.12
C VAL A 321 2.67 -12.26 16.91
N GLU A 322 3.14 -12.92 15.85
CA GLU A 322 3.60 -12.26 14.63
C GLU A 322 2.49 -11.49 13.92
N GLY A 323 1.25 -11.98 13.98
CA GLY A 323 0.06 -11.28 13.49
C GLY A 323 -0.22 -10.02 14.30
N SER A 324 -0.24 -10.11 15.62
CA SER A 324 -0.51 -8.94 16.48
C SER A 324 0.62 -7.90 16.39
N LEU A 325 1.88 -8.32 16.27
CA LEU A 325 3.00 -7.40 15.98
C LEU A 325 2.83 -6.70 14.62
N ALA A 326 2.36 -7.42 13.60
CA ALA A 326 2.06 -6.82 12.31
C ALA A 326 0.88 -5.84 12.38
N CYS A 327 -0.14 -6.12 13.21
CA CYS A 327 -1.25 -5.22 13.50
C CYS A 327 -0.75 -3.91 14.13
N PHE A 328 0.06 -4.01 15.17
CA PHE A 328 0.66 -2.86 15.84
C PHE A 328 1.47 -2.01 14.86
N PHE A 329 2.40 -2.66 14.15
CA PHE A 329 3.29 -2.00 13.21
C PHE A 329 2.52 -1.24 12.13
N ILE A 330 1.57 -1.90 11.45
CA ILE A 330 0.84 -1.23 10.36
C ILE A 330 -0.10 -0.15 10.88
N SER A 331 -0.72 -0.36 12.04
CA SER A 331 -1.61 0.64 12.66
C SER A 331 -0.84 1.90 13.02
N PHE A 332 0.34 1.76 13.63
CA PHE A 332 1.21 2.90 13.94
C PHE A 332 1.74 3.58 12.68
N VAL A 333 2.35 2.83 11.75
CA VAL A 333 2.95 3.39 10.53
C VAL A 333 1.90 4.08 9.66
N SER A 334 0.73 3.47 9.47
CA SER A 334 -0.36 4.11 8.73
C SER A 334 -0.88 5.36 9.41
N GLY A 335 -0.99 5.38 10.74
CA GLY A 335 -1.32 6.56 11.51
C GLY A 335 -0.32 7.70 11.30
N VAL A 336 0.98 7.40 11.37
CA VAL A 336 2.05 8.39 11.12
C VAL A 336 1.99 8.92 9.69
N VAL A 337 1.81 8.04 8.70
CA VAL A 337 1.71 8.46 7.30
C VAL A 337 0.49 9.33 7.07
N TYR A 338 -0.70 8.96 7.57
CA TYR A 338 -1.91 9.77 7.42
C TYR A 338 -1.83 11.10 8.16
N MET A 339 -1.26 11.11 9.37
CA MET A 339 -1.00 12.33 10.13
C MET A 339 -0.20 13.35 9.31
N ASN A 340 0.92 12.92 8.72
CA ASN A 340 1.79 13.80 7.95
C ASN A 340 1.23 14.13 6.56
N LEU A 341 0.57 13.18 5.90
CA LEU A 341 0.01 13.37 4.57
C LEU A 341 -1.11 14.41 4.58
N LEU A 342 -1.96 14.37 5.61
CA LEU A 342 -3.15 15.21 5.74
C LEU A 342 -2.99 16.40 6.71
N GLY A 343 -1.81 16.55 7.33
CA GLY A 343 -1.55 17.63 8.29
C GLY A 343 -2.45 17.58 9.52
N LEU A 344 -2.70 16.38 10.05
CA LEU A 344 -3.65 16.19 11.14
C LEU A 344 -3.05 16.59 12.51
N PRO A 345 -3.80 17.31 13.36
CA PRO A 345 -3.32 17.71 14.69
C PRO A 345 -3.46 16.55 15.69
N ILE A 346 -2.55 15.57 15.60
CA ILE A 346 -2.49 14.42 16.52
C ILE A 346 -1.05 14.18 16.99
N SER A 347 -0.87 13.76 18.23
CA SER A 347 0.45 13.45 18.78
C SER A 347 0.90 12.02 18.44
N TYR A 348 2.21 11.79 18.41
CA TYR A 348 2.76 10.43 18.29
C TYR A 348 2.32 9.53 19.46
N MET A 349 2.15 10.08 20.66
CA MET A 349 1.65 9.35 21.84
C MET A 349 0.23 8.84 21.61
N SER A 350 -0.67 9.67 21.07
CA SER A 350 -2.00 9.23 20.67
C SER A 350 -1.89 8.09 19.66
N LEU A 351 -1.07 8.20 18.61
CA LEU A 351 -0.91 7.13 17.62
C LEU A 351 -0.43 5.80 18.22
N VAL A 352 0.51 5.85 19.18
CA VAL A 352 0.95 4.66 19.92
C VAL A 352 -0.20 4.07 20.73
N ALA A 353 -0.96 4.89 21.46
CA ALA A 353 -2.10 4.44 22.24
C ALA A 353 -3.19 3.79 21.36
N GLY A 354 -3.48 4.38 20.19
CA GLY A 354 -4.38 3.82 19.19
C GLY A 354 -3.89 2.48 18.65
N ALA A 355 -2.62 2.38 18.26
CA ALA A 355 -2.04 1.14 17.74
C ALA A 355 -1.97 0.02 18.80
N LEU A 356 -1.61 0.35 20.05
CA LEU A 356 -1.60 -0.61 21.16
C LEU A 356 -3.01 -1.13 21.45
N SER A 357 -3.98 -0.24 21.63
CA SER A 357 -5.36 -0.61 21.92
C SER A 357 -5.99 -1.43 20.79
N ALA A 358 -5.74 -1.06 19.53
CA ALA A 358 -6.15 -1.83 18.36
C ALA A 358 -5.56 -3.25 18.35
N THR A 359 -4.29 -3.40 18.72
CA THR A 359 -3.59 -4.70 18.84
C THR A 359 -4.14 -5.55 19.97
N VAL A 360 -4.43 -4.94 21.12
CA VAL A 360 -5.04 -5.62 22.27
C VAL A 360 -6.42 -6.16 21.90
N VAL A 361 -7.27 -5.34 21.26
CA VAL A 361 -8.60 -5.76 20.78
C VAL A 361 -8.49 -6.90 19.77
N GLU A 362 -7.53 -6.83 18.83
CA GLU A 362 -7.24 -7.90 17.87
C GLU A 362 -6.90 -9.23 18.56
N GLY A 363 -6.08 -9.18 19.62
CA GLY A 363 -5.68 -10.34 20.42
C GLY A 363 -6.83 -10.97 21.22
N PHE A 364 -7.76 -10.16 21.77
CA PHE A 364 -8.93 -10.66 22.50
C PHE A 364 -10.00 -11.28 21.58
N GLY A 365 -9.98 -10.94 20.29
CA GLY A 365 -10.75 -11.59 19.22
C GLY A 365 -12.24 -11.76 19.52
N ASN A 366 -12.64 -13.00 19.85
CA ASN A 366 -14.04 -13.46 19.93
C ASN A 366 -14.87 -12.85 21.06
N TRP A 367 -14.26 -12.24 22.09
CA TRP A 367 -15.02 -11.68 23.21
C TRP A 367 -15.62 -10.31 22.88
N LEU A 368 -14.96 -9.54 22.01
CA LEU A 368 -15.31 -8.16 21.71
C LEU A 368 -15.72 -7.92 20.24
N ASN A 369 -15.65 -8.93 19.37
CA ASN A 369 -15.81 -8.75 17.92
C ASN A 369 -14.95 -7.60 17.39
N ASP A 370 -13.71 -7.92 17.05
CA ASP A 370 -12.70 -6.99 16.54
C ASP A 370 -13.22 -5.99 15.50
N ASN A 371 -14.10 -6.41 14.58
CA ASN A 371 -14.65 -5.52 13.55
C ASN A 371 -15.58 -4.43 14.10
N LEU A 372 -16.25 -4.68 15.22
CA LEU A 372 -17.12 -3.70 15.87
C LEU A 372 -16.34 -2.79 16.82
N THR A 373 -15.37 -3.34 17.54
CA THR A 373 -14.79 -2.67 18.73
C THR A 373 -13.42 -2.05 18.50
N MET A 374 -12.64 -2.52 17.53
CA MET A 374 -11.25 -2.07 17.34
C MET A 374 -11.16 -0.57 17.00
N ALA A 375 -11.97 -0.06 16.06
CA ALA A 375 -11.95 1.37 15.73
C ALA A 375 -12.46 2.27 16.88
N PRO A 376 -13.62 2.00 17.53
CA PRO A 376 -14.09 2.79 18.66
C PRO A 376 -13.10 2.84 19.83
N ILE A 377 -12.52 1.70 20.20
CA ILE A 377 -11.57 1.62 21.30
C ILE A 377 -10.29 2.37 20.95
N ALA A 378 -9.76 2.21 19.73
CA ALA A 378 -8.60 2.96 19.28
C ALA A 378 -8.87 4.47 19.26
N ALA A 379 -10.03 4.91 18.76
CA ALA A 379 -10.42 6.32 18.78
C ALA A 379 -10.52 6.87 20.20
N PHE A 380 -11.11 6.12 21.12
CA PHE A 380 -11.22 6.48 22.54
C PHE A 380 -9.85 6.68 23.18
N PHE A 381 -8.93 5.72 23.07
CA PHE A 381 -7.61 5.83 23.69
C PHE A 381 -6.76 6.93 23.04
N MET A 382 -6.86 7.13 21.72
CA MET A 382 -6.18 8.26 21.06
C MET A 382 -6.67 9.62 21.58
N TRP A 383 -7.99 9.74 21.78
CA TRP A 383 -8.62 10.95 22.30
C TRP A 383 -8.29 11.18 23.77
N LEU A 384 -8.37 10.14 24.61
CA LEU A 384 -8.13 10.18 26.05
C LEU A 384 -6.71 10.69 26.39
N VAL A 385 -5.70 10.29 25.62
CA VAL A 385 -4.30 10.70 25.83
C VAL A 385 -4.08 12.20 25.51
N ASN A 386 -5.05 12.86 24.89
CA ASN A 386 -4.96 14.27 24.48
C ASN A 386 -6.00 15.17 25.19
N ILE A 387 -6.67 14.66 26.23
CA ILE A 387 -7.46 15.42 27.21
C ILE A 387 -6.56 15.61 28.43
#